data_AF-X0VYN1-F1
#
_entry.id   AF-X0VYN1-F1
#
_cell.length_a   1.000
_cell.length_b   1.000
_cell.length_c   1.000
_cell.angle_alpha   90.00
_cell.angle_beta   90.00
_cell.angle_gamma   90.00
#
_symmetry.space_group_name_H-M   'P 1'
#
loop_
_entity.id
_entity.type
_entity.pdbx_description
1 polymer ?
#
loop_
_entity_poly.entity_id
_entity_poly.type
_entity_poly.pdbx_seq_one_letter_code
_entity_poly.pdbx_strand_id
1 'polypeptide(L)'
;MVIMGRQNMRVALGRISHEANTLCPHATDWADFENGWIRRGAEVLEELEEKNIEESGAMHTLGVSEEPGCEVIPLLGAKAGSGGPVVGQVFYALLNELVGRLKTALPVDGVL
;
A
#
# COMPACT_ATOMS: atom_id res chain seq x y z
N MET A 1 -9.20 36.40 -13.18
CA MET A 1 -8.40 35.64 -12.20
C MET A 1 -8.32 34.22 -12.72
N VAL A 2 -7.21 33.87 -13.36
CA VAL A 2 -6.99 32.53 -13.93
C VAL A 2 -6.77 31.61 -12.74
N ILE A 3 -7.64 30.60 -12.57
CA ILE A 3 -7.35 29.49 -11.68
C ILE A 3 -6.18 28.77 -12.34
N MET A 4 -4.96 29.03 -11.88
CA MET A 4 -3.81 28.19 -12.21
C MET A 4 -4.18 26.78 -11.78
N GLY A 5 -4.33 25.86 -12.75
CA GLY A 5 -4.61 24.45 -12.49
C GLY A 5 -3.62 23.92 -11.46
N ARG A 6 -4.11 23.19 -10.46
CA ARG A 6 -3.26 22.66 -9.40
C ARG A 6 -2.13 21.83 -10.04
N GLN A 7 -0.92 22.10 -9.56
CA GLN A 7 0.25 21.24 -9.64
C GLN A 7 -0.14 19.78 -9.35
N ASN A 8 0.55 18.80 -9.95
CA ASN A 8 0.29 17.36 -9.78
C ASN A 8 -0.13 17.00 -8.34
N MET A 9 -1.37 16.54 -8.16
CA MET A 9 -1.90 15.98 -6.92
C MET A 9 -1.04 14.80 -6.47
N ARG A 10 -0.63 14.77 -5.22
CA ARG A 10 0.22 13.70 -4.67
C ARG A 10 -0.65 12.72 -3.90
N VAL A 11 -0.76 11.48 -4.33
CA VAL A 11 -1.54 10.44 -3.65
C VAL A 11 -0.59 9.39 -3.09
N ALA A 12 -0.51 9.26 -1.77
CA ALA A 12 0.27 8.20 -1.14
C ALA A 12 -0.44 6.85 -1.27
N LEU A 13 0.30 5.79 -1.59
CA LEU A 13 -0.24 4.44 -1.74
C LEU A 13 0.43 3.48 -0.75
N GLY A 14 -0.36 2.81 0.08
CA GLY A 14 0.14 1.79 1.01
C GLY A 14 -0.87 0.66 1.26
N ARG A 15 -0.37 -0.53 1.63
CA ARG A 15 -1.20 -1.72 1.82
C ARG A 15 -0.66 -2.63 2.90
N ILE A 16 -1.55 -3.13 3.75
CA ILE A 16 -1.34 -4.33 4.57
C ILE A 16 -2.54 -5.25 4.35
N SER A 17 -2.30 -6.43 3.78
CA SER A 17 -3.37 -7.37 3.40
C SER A 17 -3.16 -8.73 4.06
N HIS A 18 -4.20 -9.19 4.76
CA HIS A 18 -4.28 -10.52 5.36
C HIS A 18 -5.74 -10.85 5.65
N GLU A 19 -6.13 -12.11 5.44
CA GLU A 19 -7.46 -12.61 5.77
C GLU A 19 -7.35 -13.56 6.97
N ALA A 20 -7.97 -13.18 8.10
CA ALA A 20 -7.83 -13.91 9.35
C ALA A 20 -8.97 -14.92 9.57
N ASN A 21 -8.61 -16.09 10.10
CA ASN A 21 -9.50 -17.13 10.58
C ASN A 21 -9.13 -17.48 12.04
N THR A 22 -10.01 -17.14 12.98
CA THR A 22 -9.79 -17.37 14.42
C THR A 22 -9.77 -18.84 14.84
N LEU A 23 -10.15 -19.76 13.96
CA LEU A 23 -10.05 -21.21 14.17
C LEU A 23 -8.71 -21.79 13.71
N CYS A 24 -7.89 -21.02 13.01
CA CYS A 24 -6.54 -21.43 12.63
C CYS A 24 -5.64 -21.43 13.87
N PRO A 25 -5.00 -22.56 14.23
CA PRO A 25 -4.16 -22.64 15.42
C PRO A 25 -2.81 -21.92 15.26
N HIS A 26 -2.44 -21.57 14.03
CA HIS A 26 -1.20 -20.87 13.70
C HIS A 26 -1.48 -19.38 13.51
N ALA A 27 -0.99 -18.55 14.43
CA ALA A 27 -0.98 -17.11 14.27
C ALA A 27 -0.07 -16.71 13.10
N THR A 28 -0.50 -15.74 12.30
CA THR A 28 0.29 -15.25 11.17
C THR A 28 1.43 -14.37 11.66
N ASP A 29 2.66 -14.74 11.35
CA ASP A 29 3.87 -14.07 11.82
C ASP A 29 4.63 -13.35 10.70
N TRP A 30 5.85 -12.90 10.99
CA TRP A 30 6.66 -12.17 10.03
C TRP A 30 7.07 -13.02 8.82
N ALA A 31 7.38 -14.30 9.04
CA ALA A 31 7.79 -15.20 7.97
C ALA A 31 6.63 -15.45 6.99
N ASP A 32 5.38 -15.43 7.45
CA ASP A 32 4.21 -15.53 6.58
C ASP A 32 4.08 -14.32 5.64
N PHE A 33 4.42 -13.11 6.10
CA PHE A 33 4.47 -11.92 5.24
C PHE A 33 5.66 -11.97 4.27
N GLU A 34 6.81 -12.50 4.68
CA GLU A 34 7.95 -12.71 3.78
C GLU A 34 7.65 -13.75 2.70
N ASN A 35 6.93 -14.83 3.05
CA ASN A 35 6.47 -15.86 2.13
C ASN A 35 5.44 -15.35 1.12
N GLY A 36 4.60 -14.39 1.53
CA GLY A 36 3.70 -13.67 0.63
C GLY A 36 4.48 -12.65 -0.20
N TRP A 37 4.58 -11.43 0.32
CA TRP A 37 5.55 -10.43 -0.13
C TRP A 37 5.54 -9.19 0.77
N ILE A 38 6.68 -8.52 0.84
CA ILE A 38 6.85 -7.18 1.39
C ILE A 38 7.62 -6.35 0.35
N ARG A 39 7.07 -5.19 -0.02
CA ARG A 39 7.61 -4.28 -1.04
C ARG A 39 7.65 -2.85 -0.53
N ARG A 40 8.67 -2.10 -0.93
CA ARG A 40 8.94 -0.76 -0.39
C ARG A 40 9.21 0.24 -1.51
N GLY A 41 8.61 1.42 -1.41
CA GLY A 41 8.79 2.46 -2.42
C GLY A 41 8.39 1.94 -3.81
N ALA A 42 9.19 2.23 -4.84
CA ALA A 42 8.88 1.89 -6.23
C ALA A 42 8.52 0.40 -6.46
N GLU A 43 9.11 -0.52 -5.70
CA GLU A 43 8.79 -1.96 -5.78
C GLU A 43 7.32 -2.27 -5.49
N VAL A 44 6.61 -1.40 -4.77
CA VAL A 44 5.16 -1.54 -4.54
C VAL A 44 4.40 -1.38 -5.85
N LEU A 45 4.82 -0.45 -6.71
CA LEU A 45 4.15 -0.20 -7.98
C LEU A 45 4.38 -1.38 -8.94
N GLU A 46 5.61 -1.89 -8.99
CA GLU A 46 5.98 -3.07 -9.79
C GLU A 46 5.15 -4.30 -9.37
N GLU A 47 5.04 -4.56 -8.06
CA GLU A 47 4.26 -5.69 -7.55
C GLU A 47 2.76 -5.56 -7.86
N LEU A 48 2.22 -4.35 -7.89
CA LEU A 48 0.78 -4.12 -8.15
C LEU A 48 0.45 -4.08 -9.64
N GLU A 49 1.34 -3.59 -10.50
CA GLU A 49 1.13 -3.52 -11.95
C GLU A 49 0.85 -4.92 -12.55
N GLU A 50 1.47 -5.96 -12.01
CA GLU A 50 1.30 -7.33 -12.47
C GLU A 50 0.01 -8.02 -11.95
N LYS A 51 -0.82 -7.33 -11.16
CA LYS A 51 -1.99 -7.94 -10.49
C LYS A 51 -3.31 -7.35 -10.99
N ASN A 52 -4.34 -8.18 -10.95
CA ASN A 52 -5.72 -7.75 -11.18
C ASN A 52 -6.47 -7.62 -9.84
N ILE A 53 -6.11 -6.59 -9.07
CA ILE A 53 -6.66 -6.31 -7.74
C ILE A 53 -7.02 -4.83 -7.60
N GLU A 54 -7.68 -4.49 -6.50
CA GLU A 54 -8.28 -3.19 -6.23
C GLU A 54 -7.26 -2.05 -6.33
N GLU A 55 -6.08 -2.23 -5.74
CA GLU A 55 -5.03 -1.20 -5.75
C GLU A 55 -4.49 -0.97 -7.17
N SER A 56 -4.37 -2.02 -7.98
CA SER A 56 -3.95 -1.94 -9.38
C SER A 56 -4.97 -1.19 -10.24
N GLY A 57 -6.28 -1.43 -10.01
CA GLY A 57 -7.35 -0.69 -10.71
C GLY A 57 -7.40 0.78 -10.32
N ALA A 58 -7.21 1.09 -9.03
CA ALA A 58 -7.11 2.46 -8.55
C ALA A 58 -5.86 3.17 -9.09
N MET A 59 -4.70 2.49 -9.11
CA MET A 59 -3.49 2.99 -9.75
C MET A 59 -3.66 3.23 -11.25
N HIS A 60 -4.34 2.35 -11.97
CA HIS A 60 -4.64 2.56 -13.39
C HIS A 60 -5.45 3.85 -13.60
N THR A 61 -6.44 4.09 -12.72
CA THR A 61 -7.26 5.31 -12.74
C THR A 61 -6.45 6.57 -12.41
N LEU A 62 -5.52 6.49 -11.47
CA LEU A 62 -4.71 7.62 -11.02
C LEU A 62 -3.46 7.89 -11.86
N GLY A 63 -2.92 6.88 -12.54
CA GLY A 63 -1.58 6.92 -13.12
C GLY A 63 -1.46 6.43 -14.58
N VAL A 64 -2.49 5.80 -15.16
CA VAL A 64 -2.42 5.24 -16.52
C VAL A 64 -3.54 5.75 -17.44
N SER A 65 -4.71 6.11 -16.89
CA SER A 65 -5.79 6.74 -17.67
C SER A 65 -5.70 8.27 -17.58
N GLU A 66 -5.00 8.88 -18.53
CA GLU A 66 -5.25 10.21 -19.13
C GLU A 66 -5.59 11.43 -18.24
N GLU A 67 -5.45 11.39 -16.92
CA GLU A 67 -5.65 12.53 -16.02
C GLU A 67 -4.29 13.20 -15.77
N PRO A 68 -3.88 14.20 -16.58
CA PRO A 68 -2.68 14.97 -16.33
C PRO A 68 -2.81 15.66 -14.96
N GLY A 69 -2.03 15.18 -13.99
CA GLY A 69 -1.91 15.84 -12.70
C GLY A 69 -2.09 14.98 -11.47
N CYS A 70 -1.86 13.66 -11.50
CA CYS A 70 -1.73 12.85 -10.29
C CYS A 70 -0.38 12.10 -10.25
N GLU A 71 0.33 12.22 -9.13
CA GLU A 71 1.57 11.53 -8.82
C GLU A 71 1.30 10.52 -7.69
N VAL A 72 1.51 9.23 -7.95
CA VAL A 72 1.38 8.18 -6.94
C VAL A 72 2.70 8.07 -6.17
N ILE A 73 2.64 8.25 -4.85
CA ILE A 73 3.79 8.15 -3.93
C ILE A 73 3.74 6.78 -3.22
N PRO A 74 4.51 5.78 -3.65
CA PRO A 74 4.43 4.45 -3.06
C PRO A 74 5.11 4.41 -1.67
N LEU A 75 4.45 3.78 -0.72
CA LEU A 75 4.91 3.66 0.66
C LEU A 75 5.44 2.25 0.95
N LEU A 76 4.58 1.40 1.51
CA LEU A 76 4.82 0.02 1.89
C LEU A 76 3.63 -0.80 1.39
N GLY A 77 3.92 -1.94 0.77
CA GLY A 77 2.94 -2.98 0.52
C GLY A 77 3.38 -4.27 1.23
N ALA A 78 2.48 -4.89 1.97
CA ALA A 78 2.71 -6.17 2.62
C ALA A 78 1.49 -7.07 2.49
N LYS A 79 1.72 -8.34 2.11
CA LYS A 79 0.67 -9.34 1.99
C LYS A 79 1.10 -10.65 2.63
N ALA A 80 0.24 -11.20 3.47
CA ALA A 80 0.28 -12.59 3.88
C ALA A 80 -0.93 -13.35 3.31
N GLY A 81 -0.82 -14.67 3.20
CA GLY A 81 -1.97 -15.53 2.87
C GLY A 81 -3.04 -15.52 3.97
N SER A 82 -4.16 -16.19 3.69
CA SER A 82 -5.20 -16.41 4.71
C SER A 82 -4.66 -17.32 5.82
N GLY A 83 -4.88 -16.96 7.08
CA GLY A 83 -4.23 -17.62 8.21
C GLY A 83 -4.89 -17.33 9.55
N GLY A 84 -4.21 -17.62 10.66
CA GLY A 84 -4.68 -17.18 11.97
C GLY A 84 -4.44 -15.69 12.19
N PRO A 85 -4.93 -15.11 13.30
CA PRO A 85 -4.72 -13.69 13.60
C PRO A 85 -3.24 -13.30 13.52
N VAL A 86 -2.96 -12.13 12.94
CA VAL A 86 -1.59 -11.60 12.87
C VAL A 86 -1.06 -11.35 14.28
N VAL A 87 0.17 -11.80 14.54
CA VAL A 87 0.85 -11.50 15.81
C VAL A 87 0.96 -9.97 15.95
N GLY A 88 0.48 -9.42 17.06
CA GLY A 88 0.36 -7.96 17.23
C GLY A 88 1.66 -7.19 16.96
N GLN A 89 2.81 -7.72 17.38
CA GLN A 89 4.11 -7.09 17.12
C GLN A 89 4.44 -6.97 15.62
N VAL A 90 4.01 -7.93 14.80
CA VAL A 90 4.20 -7.94 13.35
C VAL A 90 3.30 -6.89 12.71
N PHE A 91 2.03 -6.85 13.10
CA PHE A 91 1.10 -5.82 12.64
C PHE A 91 1.60 -4.40 12.97
N TYR A 92 2.01 -4.16 14.21
CA TYR A 92 2.52 -2.84 14.61
C TYR A 92 3.83 -2.48 13.91
N ALA A 93 4.72 -3.45 13.65
CA ALA A 93 5.93 -3.18 12.87
C ALA A 93 5.60 -2.70 11.46
N LEU A 94 4.72 -3.40 10.75
CA LEU A 94 4.27 -3.03 9.40
C LEU A 94 3.52 -1.68 9.41
N LEU A 95 2.60 -1.48 10.35
CA LEU A 95 1.84 -0.23 10.48
C LEU A 95 2.77 0.97 10.76
N ASN A 96 3.73 0.82 11.68
CA ASN A 96 4.67 1.88 12.01
C ASN A 96 5.57 2.22 10.83
N GLU A 97 6.01 1.23 10.06
CA GLU A 97 6.78 1.48 8.83
C GLU A 97 5.93 2.23 7.79
N LEU A 98 4.69 1.79 7.53
CA LEU A 98 3.77 2.44 6.58
C LEU A 98 3.49 3.90 6.97
N VAL A 99 3.15 4.15 8.23
CA VAL A 99 2.90 5.50 8.75
C VAL A 99 4.17 6.35 8.77
N GLY A 100 5.33 5.74 9.06
CA GLY A 100 6.63 6.43 9.01
C GLY A 100 6.96 6.91 7.60
N ARG A 101 6.73 6.07 6.59
CA ARG A 101 6.90 6.44 5.18
C ARG A 101 5.91 7.52 4.75
N LEU A 102 4.64 7.43 5.17
CA LEU A 102 3.65 8.46 4.90
C LEU A 102 4.09 9.81 5.46
N LYS A 103 4.59 9.86 6.71
CA LYS A 103 5.10 11.09 7.33
C LYS A 103 6.24 11.71 6.53
N THR A 104 7.14 10.90 5.99
CA THR A 104 8.24 11.36 5.12
C THR A 104 7.73 11.86 3.76
N ALA A 105 6.63 11.30 3.26
CA ALA A 105 6.04 11.68 1.98
C ALA A 105 5.23 12.99 2.02
N LEU A 106 4.79 13.43 3.21
CA LEU A 106 3.98 14.64 3.37
C LEU A 106 4.64 15.89 2.75
N PRO A 107 3.84 16.85 2.22
CA PRO A 107 2.37 16.85 2.17
C PRO A 107 1.81 16.03 1.00
N VAL A 108 0.74 15.27 1.21
CA VAL A 108 0.00 14.56 0.16
C VAL A 108 -1.43 15.07 0.08
N ASP A 109 -2.01 15.06 -1.12
CA ASP A 109 -3.39 15.46 -1.38
C ASP A 109 -4.39 14.32 -1.12
N GLY A 110 -3.91 13.07 -1.11
CA GLY A 110 -4.72 11.89 -0.82
C GLY A 110 -3.89 10.72 -0.30
N VAL A 111 -4.60 9.74 0.26
CA VAL A 111 -4.04 8.43 0.67
C VAL A 111 -4.94 7.35 0.11
N LEU A 112 -4.33 6.34 -0.50
CA LEU A 112 -4.94 5.13 -1.05
C LEU A 112 -4.36 3.90 -0.34
#